data_AF-X1S033-F1
#
_entry.id   AF-X1S033-F1
#
_cell.length_a   1.000
_cell.length_b   1.000
_cell.length_c   1.000
_cell.angle_alpha   90.00
_cell.angle_beta   90.00
_cell.angle_gamma   90.00
#
_symmetry.space_group_name_H-M   'P 1'
#
loop_
_entity.id
_entity.type
_entity.pdbx_description
1 polymer ?
#
loop_
_entity_poly.entity_id
_entity_poly.type
_entity_poly.pdbx_seq_one_letter_code
_entity_poly.pdbx_strand_id
1 'polypeptide(L)'
;MPVVVAQEAYIPLAPLGGGKLVAHVGNADLGHNTTGELATKLADIIDAHITSHDYNAASAADGIEVWSCDRVIASGAVTIARKVDDPEHDAFNFLLIGRIT
;
A
#
# COMPACT_ATOMS: atom_id res chain seq x y z
N MET A 1 11.08 8.07 2.50
CA MET A 1 11.32 7.68 3.91
C MET A 1 10.67 6.31 4.14
N PRO A 2 11.11 5.49 5.11
CA PRO A 2 10.46 4.18 5.32
C PRO A 2 9.05 4.37 5.88
N VAL A 3 8.09 3.64 5.31
CA VAL A 3 6.74 3.50 5.86
C VAL A 3 6.82 2.67 7.15
N VAL A 4 6.06 3.06 8.17
CA VAL A 4 6.00 2.33 9.45
C VAL A 4 4.78 1.40 9.43
N VAL A 5 5.04 0.10 9.27
CA VAL A 5 3.98 -0.93 9.27
C VAL A 5 3.54 -1.25 10.70
N ALA A 6 2.25 -1.10 10.99
CA ALA A 6 1.68 -1.45 12.28
C ALA A 6 1.22 -2.92 12.31
N GLN A 7 0.56 -3.38 11.25
CA GLN A 7 0.17 -4.78 11.07
C GLN A 7 0.26 -5.15 9.60
N GLU A 8 0.73 -6.36 9.31
CA GLU A 8 0.73 -6.91 7.97
C GLU A 8 0.51 -8.42 7.98
N ALA A 9 0.01 -8.95 6.86
CA ALA A 9 -0.06 -10.36 6.57
C ALA A 9 0.22 -10.63 5.10
N TYR A 10 0.78 -11.80 4.83
CA TYR A 10 0.95 -12.36 3.50
C TYR A 10 0.00 -13.55 3.37
N ILE A 11 -1.04 -13.39 2.56
CA ILE A 11 -2.11 -14.37 2.39
C ILE A 11 -1.95 -15.02 1.01
N PRO A 12 -1.56 -16.30 0.93
CA PRO A 12 -1.56 -17.04 -0.32
C PRO A 12 -2.98 -17.06 -0.91
N LEU A 13 -3.12 -16.61 -2.15
CA LEU A 13 -4.40 -16.64 -2.85
C LEU A 13 -4.50 -17.98 -3.58
N ALA A 14 -5.56 -18.74 -3.28
CA ALA A 14 -5.85 -19.97 -4.01
C ALA A 14 -6.13 -19.62 -5.48
N PRO A 15 -5.25 -20.00 -6.42
CA PRO A 15 -5.49 -19.72 -7.82
C PRO A 15 -6.49 -20.75 -8.34
N LEU A 16 -7.47 -20.29 -9.12
CA LEU A 16 -8.16 -21.16 -10.06
C LEU A 16 -7.16 -21.55 -11.19
N GLY A 17 -6.13 -22.36 -10.88
CA GLY A 17 -5.16 -22.84 -11.89
C GLY A 17 -3.65 -22.86 -11.54
N GLY A 18 -3.24 -22.81 -10.26
CA GLY A 18 -1.84 -23.11 -9.87
C GLY A 18 -0.83 -21.95 -9.86
N GLY A 19 -1.26 -20.69 -9.92
CA GLY A 19 -0.38 -19.53 -9.73
C GLY A 19 0.20 -19.36 -8.30
N LYS A 20 1.28 -18.58 -8.16
CA LYS A 20 1.88 -18.17 -6.86
C LYS A 20 1.42 -16.77 -6.44
N LEU A 21 0.12 -16.50 -6.46
CA LEU A 21 -0.39 -15.18 -6.07
C LEU A 21 -0.48 -15.06 -4.55
N VAL A 22 -0.08 -13.91 -4.03
CA VAL A 22 -0.12 -13.57 -2.62
C VAL A 22 -0.70 -12.17 -2.47
N ALA A 23 -1.61 -12.01 -1.51
CA ALA A 23 -2.04 -10.71 -1.05
C ALA A 23 -1.14 -10.26 0.11
N HIS A 24 -0.49 -9.12 -0.03
CA HIS A 24 0.16 -8.38 1.03
C HIS A 24 -0.83 -7.34 1.57
N VAL A 25 -1.35 -7.58 2.77
CA VAL A 25 -2.38 -6.74 3.39
C VAL A 25 -1.90 -6.17 4.69
N GLY A 26 -2.39 -5.00 5.07
CA GLY A 26 -2.03 -4.42 6.36
C GLY A 26 -2.47 -2.98 6.50
N ASN A 27 -1.93 -2.35 7.54
CA ASN A 27 -2.04 -0.92 7.76
C ASN A 27 -0.68 -0.36 8.19
N ALA A 28 -0.43 0.87 7.78
CA ALA A 28 0.85 1.53 7.99
C ALA A 28 0.69 3.04 8.04
N ASP A 29 1.77 3.72 8.39
CA ASP A 29 1.85 5.17 8.53
C ASP A 29 2.97 5.73 7.63
N LEU A 30 2.66 6.78 6.86
CA LEU A 30 3.59 7.44 5.92
C LEU A 30 4.45 8.52 6.59
N GLY A 31 4.05 8.97 7.79
CA GLY A 31 4.72 9.94 8.64
C GLY A 31 4.94 11.29 7.99
N HIS A 32 3.91 12.16 7.96
CA HIS A 32 3.95 13.54 7.44
C HIS A 32 4.75 13.69 6.13
N ASN A 33 4.50 12.82 5.16
CA ASN A 33 5.16 12.84 3.86
C ASN A 33 4.16 12.57 2.73
N THR A 34 4.51 12.99 1.51
CA THR A 34 3.74 12.63 0.31
C THR A 34 4.16 11.29 -0.29
N THR A 35 5.36 10.80 0.03
CA THR A 35 5.89 9.52 -0.47
C THR A 35 6.70 8.76 0.57
N GLY A 36 6.71 7.43 0.45
CA GLY A 36 7.47 6.55 1.33
C GLY A 36 7.60 5.14 0.78
N GLU A 37 8.53 4.38 1.33
CA GLU A 37 8.86 3.02 0.89
C GLU A 37 8.21 2.00 1.81
N LEU A 38 7.29 1.20 1.26
CA LEU A 38 6.69 0.05 1.94
C LEU A 38 7.44 -1.21 1.53
N ALA A 39 8.14 -1.85 2.48
CA ALA A 39 8.80 -3.13 2.23
C ALA A 39 7.77 -4.19 1.81
N THR A 40 8.12 -5.01 0.82
CA THR A 40 7.24 -6.08 0.36
C THR A 40 8.03 -7.26 -0.20
N LYS A 41 7.49 -8.47 -0.02
CA LYS A 41 8.04 -9.71 -0.59
C LYS A 41 7.47 -10.05 -1.98
N LEU A 42 6.61 -9.19 -2.51
CA LEU A 42 6.08 -9.35 -3.86
C LEU A 42 7.16 -9.01 -4.89
N ALA A 43 7.10 -9.64 -6.05
CA ALA A 43 8.00 -9.39 -7.17
C ALA A 43 7.37 -8.50 -8.25
N ASP A 44 6.06 -8.64 -8.44
CA ASP A 44 5.23 -7.82 -9.33
C ASP A 44 3.89 -7.53 -8.67
N ILE A 45 3.40 -6.30 -8.73
CA ILE A 45 2.08 -5.93 -8.21
C ILE A 45 1.10 -5.88 -9.38
N ILE A 46 0.15 -6.81 -9.37
CA ILE A 46 -0.91 -6.92 -10.36
C ILE A 46 -2.09 -6.02 -9.96
N ASP A 47 -2.41 -5.98 -8.67
CA ASP A 47 -3.47 -5.16 -8.12
C ASP A 47 -3.06 -4.46 -6.82
N ALA A 48 -3.56 -3.26 -6.59
CA ALA A 48 -3.24 -2.47 -5.41
C ALA A 48 -4.41 -1.58 -5.04
N HIS A 49 -4.91 -1.77 -3.83
CA HIS A 49 -5.93 -0.97 -3.19
C HIS A 49 -5.30 -0.36 -1.95
N ILE A 50 -5.27 0.97 -1.90
CA ILE A 50 -4.75 1.74 -0.77
C ILE A 50 -5.80 2.78 -0.42
N THR A 51 -6.16 2.84 0.85
CA THR A 51 -7.16 3.77 1.36
C THR A 51 -6.65 4.41 2.63
N SER A 52 -7.13 5.60 2.97
CA SER A 52 -6.92 6.14 4.32
C SER A 52 -7.42 5.14 5.37
N HIS A 53 -6.77 5.14 6.54
CA HIS A 53 -7.22 4.34 7.68
C HIS A 53 -8.55 4.85 8.21
N ASP A 54 -8.63 6.17 8.37
CA ASP A 54 -9.84 6.89 8.74
C ASP A 54 -10.33 7.69 7.53
N TYR A 55 -11.53 7.35 7.04
CA TYR A 55 -12.18 8.10 5.98
C TYR A 55 -12.69 9.45 6.50
N ASN A 56 -12.35 10.52 5.81
CA ASN A 56 -12.80 11.88 6.07
C ASN A 56 -13.30 12.52 4.78
N ALA A 57 -14.62 12.71 4.69
CA ALA A 57 -15.27 13.29 3.52
C ALA A 57 -14.78 14.70 3.15
N ALA A 58 -14.31 15.49 4.12
CA ALA A 58 -13.75 16.81 3.84
C ALA A 58 -12.38 16.69 3.17
N SER A 59 -11.48 15.86 3.73
CA SER A 59 -10.16 15.59 3.16
C SER A 59 -10.23 14.88 1.80
N ALA A 60 -11.27 14.07 1.58
CA ALA A 60 -11.54 13.43 0.30
C ALA A 60 -11.73 14.43 -0.85
N ALA A 61 -12.43 15.55 -0.59
CA ALA A 61 -12.71 16.58 -1.59
C ALA A 61 -11.42 17.30 -2.06
N ASP A 62 -10.45 17.42 -1.17
CA ASP A 62 -9.13 18.01 -1.46
C ASP A 62 -8.16 16.99 -2.09
N GLY A 63 -8.60 15.74 -2.25
CA GLY A 63 -7.83 14.65 -2.83
C GLY A 63 -6.73 14.11 -1.91
N ILE A 64 -6.79 14.40 -0.61
CA ILE A 64 -5.87 13.87 0.41
C ILE A 64 -5.99 12.34 0.48
N GLU A 65 -7.19 11.81 0.25
CA GLU A 65 -7.46 10.37 0.25
C GLU A 65 -7.08 9.65 -1.06
N VAL A 66 -6.37 10.33 -1.96
CA VAL A 66 -5.92 9.71 -3.22
C VAL A 66 -4.53 9.11 -2.99
N TRP A 67 -4.52 7.78 -2.83
CA TRP A 67 -3.32 6.97 -2.64
C TRP A 67 -2.97 6.17 -3.88
N SER A 68 -1.69 5.89 -4.06
CA SER A 68 -1.16 5.11 -5.16
C SER A 68 0.12 4.39 -4.75
N CYS A 69 0.51 3.40 -5.55
CA CYS A 69 1.80 2.76 -5.40
C CYS A 69 2.40 2.37 -6.74
N ASP A 70 3.72 2.21 -6.76
CA ASP A 70 4.41 1.62 -7.89
C ASP A 70 3.92 0.19 -8.14
N ARG A 71 3.94 -0.24 -9.40
CA ARG A 71 3.55 -1.61 -9.79
C ARG A 71 4.74 -2.54 -10.02
N VAL A 72 5.92 -1.95 -10.18
CA VAL A 72 7.19 -2.66 -10.44
C VAL A 72 8.08 -2.51 -9.21
N ILE A 73 8.52 -3.63 -8.65
CA ILE A 73 9.33 -3.67 -7.43
C ILE A 73 10.79 -3.90 -7.84
N ALA A 74 11.61 -2.85 -7.72
CA ALA A 74 13.03 -2.93 -8.10
C ALA A 74 13.94 -3.36 -6.94
N SER A 75 13.50 -3.21 -5.69
CA SER A 75 14.37 -3.25 -4.50
C SER A 75 13.74 -3.94 -3.28
N GLY A 76 12.69 -4.74 -3.46
CA GLY A 76 11.96 -5.36 -2.34
C GLY A 76 11.11 -4.37 -1.53
N ALA A 77 10.84 -3.20 -2.09
CA ALA A 77 9.91 -2.21 -1.58
C ALA A 77 9.08 -1.63 -2.72
N VAL A 78 7.93 -1.08 -2.37
CA VAL A 78 7.06 -0.31 -3.25
C VAL A 78 6.96 1.12 -2.74
N THR A 79 7.09 2.10 -3.64
CA THR A 79 6.80 3.49 -3.30
C THR A 79 5.30 3.62 -3.10
N ILE A 80 4.89 4.05 -1.91
CA ILE A 80 3.55 4.52 -1.60
C ILE A 80 3.55 6.04 -1.78
N ALA A 81 2.53 6.57 -2.45
CA ALA A 81 2.36 7.99 -2.65
C ALA A 81 0.93 8.42 -2.38
N ARG A 82 0.77 9.57 -1.71
CA ARG A 82 -0.49 10.29 -1.60
C ARG A 82 -0.42 11.61 -2.37
N LYS A 83 -1.54 12.08 -2.88
CA LYS A 83 -1.59 13.27 -3.74
C LYS A 83 -1.21 14.56 -3.00
N VAL A 84 -1.62 14.69 -1.74
CA VAL A 84 -1.39 15.87 -0.90
C VAL A 84 -0.98 15.41 0.49
N ASP A 85 -0.08 16.16 1.12
CA ASP A 85 0.33 15.93 2.50
C ASP A 85 -0.78 16.33 3.47
N ASP A 86 -1.09 15.47 4.45
CA ASP A 86 -2.03 15.76 5.53
C ASP A 86 -1.51 15.14 6.82
N PRO A 87 -0.88 15.94 7.70
CA PRO A 87 -0.32 15.47 8.95
C PRO A 87 -1.31 14.79 9.90
N GLU A 88 -2.61 15.01 9.73
CA GLU A 88 -3.65 14.41 10.58
C GLU A 88 -4.11 13.03 10.05
N HIS A 89 -3.77 12.68 8.80
CA HIS A 89 -4.25 11.48 8.11
C HIS A 89 -3.11 10.73 7.40
N ASP A 90 -2.06 10.38 8.15
CA ASP A 90 -0.90 9.65 7.64
C ASP A 90 -1.08 8.12 7.59
N ALA A 91 -2.06 7.62 8.34
CA ALA A 91 -2.36 6.20 8.41
C ALA A 91 -3.17 5.74 7.19
N PHE A 92 -2.79 4.60 6.62
CA PHE A 92 -3.47 3.98 5.50
C PHE A 92 -3.59 2.47 5.67
N ASN A 93 -4.62 1.90 5.02
CA ASN A 93 -4.76 0.47 4.83
C ASN A 93 -4.32 0.11 3.41
N PHE A 94 -3.71 -1.05 3.23
CA PHE A 94 -3.28 -1.54 1.93
C PHE A 94 -3.67 -3.00 1.70
N LEU A 95 -3.98 -3.29 0.43
CA LEU A 95 -4.10 -4.61 -0.15
C LEU A 95 -3.33 -4.58 -1.47
N LEU A 96 -2.19 -5.25 -1.52
CA LEU A 96 -1.38 -5.42 -2.72
C LEU A 96 -1.46 -6.89 -3.13
N ILE A 97 -1.82 -7.16 -4.37
CA ILE A 97 -1.87 -8.51 -4.92
C ILE A 97 -0.77 -8.63 -5.97
N GLY A 98 0.09 -9.62 -5.79
CA GLY A 98 1.24 -9.83 -6.65
C GLY A 98 1.70 -11.27 -6.66
N ARG A 99 2.77 -11.57 -7.40
CA ARG A 99 3.45 -12.86 -7.29
C ARG A 99 4.60 -12.75 -6.30
N ILE A 100 4.94 -13.90 -5.72
CA ILE A 100 6.19 -14.09 -5.01
C ILE A 100 7.19 -14.81 -5.93
N THR A 101 8.48 -14.48 -5.82
CA THR A 101 9.57 -15.27 -6.41
C THR A 101 9.76 -16.58 -5.66
#